data_AF-A0A7W0HNY1-F1
#
_entry.id   AF-A0A7W0HNY1-F1
#
_cell.length_a   1.000
_cell.length_b   1.000
_cell.length_c   1.000
_cell.angle_alpha   90.00
_cell.angle_beta   90.00
_cell.angle_gamma   90.00
#
_symmetry.space_group_name_H-M   'P 1'
#
loop_
_entity.id
_entity.type
_entity.pdbx_description
1 polymer ?
#
loop_
_entity_poly.entity_id
_entity_poly.type
_entity_poly.pdbx_seq_one_letter_code
_entity_poly.pdbx_strand_id
1 'polypeptide(L)'
;MSRWTDRVQTSIVNPSVRLLLRAPLHDLLSSRVAVVSVRGRRSGRQIGVPVLYVRHGDALTLVSRRSRLWWRNLGDDRSSRVRLRGVEYGARAEVSHDAARVEAAVRAVGGGRLVLPVADAVAITLRLGSPVQAARERPGLWRSWFFAVTLGEIFGFAVPALAAAAVADPAWGTLGIAPLIQAGVIVTAGLAEGAVLGAAQAYTLRQWLPDISTVQWVKATAGGAGIAWVIGSLPVVLGERLLSWHPVVLGALGMLLLAAMGALQWRLLRRHIRRAGWWIPATAGAWLVALAAFAAVTTPLWQEGQAGWLVAVIGLLGGVVMAATVAALSGLVVRWLVGSAAADPAAGDRLLAA
;
A
#
# COMPACT_ATOMS: atom_id res chain seq x y z
N MET A 1 -16.41 19.84 -26.71
CA MET A 1 -16.35 18.47 -26.12
C MET A 1 -17.69 18.13 -25.48
N SER A 2 -18.33 17.03 -25.89
CA SER A 2 -19.76 16.79 -25.70
C SER A 2 -20.14 16.34 -24.28
N ARG A 3 -21.34 16.72 -23.82
CA ARG A 3 -21.96 16.33 -22.52
C ARG A 3 -22.12 14.80 -22.32
N TRP A 4 -21.72 14.01 -23.31
CA TRP A 4 -21.82 12.55 -23.36
C TRP A 4 -20.54 11.89 -22.80
N THR A 5 -19.36 12.42 -23.12
CA THR A 5 -18.09 11.91 -22.58
C THR A 5 -17.99 12.11 -21.06
N ASP A 6 -18.53 13.22 -20.54
CA ASP A 6 -18.64 13.46 -19.10
C ASP A 6 -19.56 12.43 -18.42
N ARG A 7 -20.64 11.97 -19.07
CA ARG A 7 -21.58 10.99 -18.48
C ARG A 7 -21.00 9.58 -18.43
N VAL A 8 -20.30 9.14 -19.48
CA VAL A 8 -19.67 7.82 -19.54
C VAL A 8 -18.49 7.73 -18.57
N GLN A 9 -17.67 8.79 -18.48
CA GLN A 9 -16.60 8.91 -17.47
C GLN A 9 -17.17 8.92 -16.03
N THR A 10 -18.41 9.35 -15.83
CA THR A 10 -19.09 9.35 -14.52
C THR A 10 -19.85 8.05 -14.22
N SER A 11 -19.99 7.12 -15.18
CA SER A 11 -20.82 5.92 -15.03
C SER A 11 -20.01 4.65 -14.76
N ILE A 12 -18.85 4.47 -15.41
CA ILE A 12 -18.04 3.23 -15.29
C ILE A 12 -16.85 3.42 -14.34
N VAL A 13 -16.27 4.62 -14.29
CA VAL A 13 -15.13 4.94 -13.40
C VAL A 13 -15.60 5.13 -11.94
N ASN A 14 -16.88 5.40 -11.70
CA ASN A 14 -17.39 5.88 -10.41
C ASN A 14 -17.47 4.82 -9.31
N PRO A 15 -17.88 3.56 -9.53
CA PRO A 15 -17.96 2.56 -8.45
C PRO A 15 -16.58 2.09 -8.01
N SER A 16 -15.70 1.73 -8.94
CA SER A 16 -14.35 1.20 -8.65
C SER A 16 -13.42 2.28 -8.12
N VAL A 17 -13.46 3.51 -8.65
CA VAL A 17 -12.71 4.63 -8.07
C VAL A 17 -13.31 5.03 -6.73
N ARG A 18 -14.63 4.99 -6.51
CA ARG A 18 -15.18 5.22 -5.17
C ARG A 18 -14.81 4.11 -4.19
N LEU A 19 -14.80 2.84 -4.62
CA LEU A 19 -14.42 1.71 -3.77
C LEU A 19 -12.92 1.78 -3.42
N LEU A 20 -12.07 2.11 -4.40
CA LEU A 20 -10.62 2.27 -4.24
C LEU A 20 -10.26 3.55 -3.47
N LEU A 21 -11.01 4.65 -3.62
CA LEU A 21 -10.88 5.87 -2.81
C LEU A 21 -11.46 5.71 -1.39
N ARG A 22 -12.39 4.75 -1.20
CA ARG A 22 -12.88 4.35 0.13
C ARG A 22 -11.92 3.36 0.79
N ALA A 23 -11.09 2.67 0.01
CA ALA A 23 -10.08 1.76 0.50
C ALA A 23 -8.86 2.54 1.09
N PRO A 24 -8.14 1.94 2.05
CA PRO A 24 -6.88 2.44 2.57
C PRO A 24 -5.79 2.69 1.50
N LEU A 25 -5.91 2.12 0.29
CA LEU A 25 -4.96 2.27 -0.81
C LEU A 25 -5.24 3.45 -1.76
N HIS A 26 -6.13 4.36 -1.39
CA HIS A 26 -6.54 5.52 -2.22
C HIS A 26 -5.38 6.42 -2.69
N ASP A 27 -4.23 6.39 -2.02
CA ASP A 27 -3.03 7.15 -2.38
C ASP A 27 -2.28 6.57 -3.59
N LEU A 28 -2.55 5.31 -3.98
CA LEU A 28 -2.07 4.72 -5.24
C LEU A 28 -2.61 5.45 -6.47
N LEU A 29 -3.84 5.98 -6.38
CA LEU A 29 -4.46 6.75 -7.46
C LEU A 29 -4.07 8.23 -7.42
N SER A 30 -3.85 8.81 -6.23
CA SER A 30 -3.23 10.13 -6.03
C SER A 30 -3.32 10.56 -4.54
N SER A 31 -2.20 11.01 -3.97
CA SER A 31 -2.13 11.65 -2.64
C SER A 31 -2.83 13.02 -2.57
N ARG A 32 -3.39 13.49 -3.69
CA ARG A 32 -4.04 14.80 -3.86
C ARG A 32 -5.54 14.68 -4.09
N VAL A 33 -6.16 13.51 -3.90
CA VAL A 33 -7.61 13.33 -4.07
C VAL A 33 -8.31 13.21 -2.72
N ALA A 34 -9.31 14.05 -2.49
CA ALA A 34 -10.24 13.98 -1.36
C ALA A 34 -11.64 13.65 -1.87
N VAL A 35 -12.48 13.07 -1.02
CA VAL A 35 -13.90 12.83 -1.36
C VAL A 35 -14.74 13.82 -0.56
N VAL A 36 -15.32 14.79 -1.27
CA VAL A 36 -16.27 15.74 -0.67
C VAL A 36 -17.66 15.14 -0.76
N SER A 37 -18.28 14.91 0.39
CA SER A 37 -19.65 14.40 0.51
C SER A 37 -20.61 15.56 0.74
N VAL A 38 -21.43 15.83 -0.28
CA VAL A 38 -22.46 16.87 -0.24
C VAL A 38 -23.84 16.24 -0.24
N ARG A 39 -24.80 16.86 0.44
CA ARG A 39 -26.21 16.47 0.37
C ARG A 39 -26.89 17.28 -0.73
N GLY A 40 -27.45 16.61 -1.73
CA GLY A 40 -28.09 17.28 -2.87
C GLY A 40 -29.29 18.12 -2.43
N ARG A 41 -29.35 19.38 -2.87
CA ARG A 41 -30.41 20.34 -2.46
C ARG A 41 -31.82 19.87 -2.83
N ARG A 42 -32.00 19.29 -4.02
CA ARG A 42 -33.30 18.83 -4.54
C ARG A 42 -33.60 17.37 -4.21
N SER A 43 -32.59 16.50 -4.21
CA SER A 43 -32.78 15.05 -4.07
C SER A 43 -32.60 14.53 -2.65
N GLY A 44 -32.03 15.31 -1.73
CA GLY A 44 -31.74 14.90 -0.36
C GLY A 44 -30.68 13.79 -0.21
N ARG A 45 -30.24 13.15 -1.31
CA ARG A 45 -29.25 12.07 -1.34
C ARG A 45 -27.85 12.58 -1.06
N GLN A 46 -27.03 11.75 -0.42
CA GLN A 46 -25.60 12.00 -0.29
C GLN A 46 -24.87 11.68 -1.59
N ILE A 47 -24.03 12.62 -2.03
CA ILE A 47 -23.23 12.52 -3.23
C ILE A 47 -21.76 12.71 -2.83
N GLY A 48 -20.95 11.66 -2.99
CA GLY A 48 -19.50 11.74 -2.81
C GLY A 48 -18.78 12.07 -4.11
N VAL A 49 -18.08 13.19 -4.16
CA VAL A 49 -17.36 13.66 -5.35
C VAL A 49 -15.85 13.61 -5.10
N PRO A 50 -15.09 12.85 -5.89
CA PRO A 50 -13.63 12.90 -5.82
C PRO A 50 -13.14 14.22 -6.41
N VAL A 51 -12.32 14.95 -5.64
CA VAL A 51 -11.77 16.25 -6.03
C VAL A 51 -10.28 16.28 -5.76
N LEU A 52 -9.53 16.93 -6.67
CA LEU A 52 -8.13 17.25 -6.41
C LEU A 52 -8.05 18.39 -5.40
N TYR A 53 -7.13 18.29 -4.45
CA TYR A 53 -6.93 19.29 -3.40
C TYR A 53 -5.45 19.57 -3.15
N VAL A 54 -5.20 20.75 -2.61
CA VAL A 54 -3.96 21.10 -1.90
C VAL A 54 -4.33 21.49 -0.48
N ARG A 55 -3.55 21.04 0.50
CA ARG A 55 -3.78 21.33 1.90
C ARG A 55 -2.79 22.38 2.39
N HIS A 56 -3.31 23.38 3.08
CA HIS A 56 -2.57 24.38 3.83
C HIS A 56 -3.16 24.46 5.24
N GLY A 57 -2.48 23.85 6.22
CA GLY A 57 -2.98 23.76 7.60
C GLY A 57 -4.34 23.03 7.71
N ASP A 58 -5.35 23.73 8.18
CA ASP A 58 -6.75 23.28 8.31
C ASP A 58 -7.60 23.53 7.04
N ALA A 59 -7.05 24.22 6.04
CA ALA A 59 -7.75 24.56 4.81
C ALA A 59 -7.36 23.61 3.65
N LEU A 60 -8.37 23.16 2.90
CA LEU A 60 -8.21 22.47 1.62
C LEU A 60 -8.64 23.40 0.49
N THR A 61 -7.73 23.69 -0.42
CA THR A 61 -8.02 24.41 -1.66
C THR A 61 -8.28 23.39 -2.77
N LEU A 62 -9.41 23.52 -3.45
CA LEU A 62 -9.79 22.67 -4.57
C LEU A 62 -10.42 23.49 -5.70
N VAL A 63 -10.41 22.93 -6.91
CA VAL A 63 -10.96 23.56 -8.10
C VAL A 63 -12.04 22.68 -8.70
N SER A 64 -13.15 23.29 -9.12
CA SER A 64 -14.16 22.62 -9.93
C SER A 64 -14.46 23.37 -11.22
N ARG A 65 -14.94 22.64 -12.24
CA ARG A 65 -15.49 23.25 -13.45
C ARG A 65 -16.85 23.88 -13.15
N ARG A 66 -17.11 25.07 -13.67
CA ARG A 66 -18.41 25.76 -13.60
C ARG A 66 -19.57 24.92 -14.16
N SER A 67 -19.28 24.06 -15.14
CA SER A 67 -20.26 23.14 -15.73
C SER A 67 -20.77 22.06 -14.78
N ARG A 68 -20.03 21.74 -13.70
CA ARG A 68 -20.46 20.73 -12.72
C ARG A 68 -21.47 21.32 -11.74
N LEU A 69 -22.41 20.51 -11.24
CA LEU A 69 -23.50 21.00 -10.38
C LEU A 69 -23.29 20.72 -8.89
N TRP A 70 -22.32 19.89 -8.54
CA TRP A 70 -22.14 19.44 -7.15
C TRP A 70 -21.72 20.58 -6.21
N TRP A 71 -20.86 21.50 -6.68
CA TRP A 71 -20.34 22.62 -5.88
C TRP A 71 -21.41 23.62 -5.48
N ARG A 72 -22.53 23.69 -6.21
CA ARG A 72 -23.70 24.52 -5.86
C ARG A 72 -24.43 24.04 -4.61
N ASN A 73 -24.12 22.82 -4.15
CA ASN A 73 -24.64 22.29 -2.88
C ASN A 73 -23.70 22.61 -1.70
N LEU A 74 -22.60 23.33 -1.93
CA LEU A 74 -21.74 23.90 -0.90
C LEU A 74 -22.27 25.32 -0.61
N GLY A 75 -22.75 25.59 0.60
CA GLY A 75 -23.36 26.88 0.97
C GLY A 75 -23.96 26.90 2.39
N ASP A 76 -24.20 28.12 2.88
CA ASP A 76 -23.80 28.68 4.20
C ASP A 76 -24.19 27.99 5.52
N ASP A 77 -25.04 26.96 5.53
CA ASP A 77 -25.60 26.44 6.79
C ASP A 77 -25.63 24.91 6.88
N ARG A 78 -24.81 24.23 6.05
CA ARG A 78 -24.78 22.76 5.99
C ARG A 78 -23.37 22.25 6.19
N SER A 79 -23.19 21.45 7.23
CA SER A 79 -21.96 20.70 7.49
C SER A 79 -21.66 19.76 6.33
N SER A 80 -20.82 20.23 5.40
CA SER A 80 -20.26 19.37 4.36
C SER A 80 -19.33 18.37 5.03
N ARG A 81 -19.35 17.11 4.60
CA ARG A 81 -18.46 16.09 5.14
C ARG A 81 -17.36 15.82 4.15
N VAL A 82 -16.11 15.95 4.59
CA VAL A 82 -14.95 15.74 3.74
C VAL A 82 -14.25 14.50 4.24
N ARG A 83 -14.12 13.50 3.37
CA ARG A 83 -13.28 12.35 3.65
C ARG A 83 -11.91 12.60 3.07
N LEU A 84 -10.96 12.87 3.97
CA LEU A 84 -9.56 13.12 3.67
C LEU A 84 -8.74 11.98 4.25
N ARG A 85 -7.99 11.27 3.40
CA ARG A 85 -7.14 10.14 3.80
C ARG A 85 -7.84 9.06 4.65
N GLY A 86 -9.13 8.84 4.41
CA GLY A 86 -9.92 7.86 5.16
C GLY A 86 -10.51 8.36 6.49
N VAL A 87 -10.15 9.56 6.93
CA VAL A 87 -10.77 10.24 8.08
C VAL A 87 -11.87 11.18 7.56
N GLU A 88 -13.00 11.22 8.25
CA GLU A 88 -14.11 12.11 7.91
C GLU A 88 -14.03 13.37 8.78
N TYR A 89 -14.15 14.53 8.15
CA TYR A 89 -14.12 15.83 8.80
C TYR A 89 -15.44 16.54 8.51
N GLY A 90 -15.97 17.24 9.51
CA GLY A 90 -16.92 18.31 9.22
C GLY A 90 -16.15 19.45 8.56
N ALA A 91 -16.68 20.04 7.50
CA ALA A 91 -16.03 21.14 6.81
C ALA A 91 -17.02 22.26 6.48
N ARG A 92 -16.55 23.49 6.60
CA ARG A 92 -17.23 24.67 6.05
C ARG A 92 -16.63 25.02 4.71
N ALA A 93 -17.50 25.22 3.73
CA ALA A 93 -17.11 25.49 2.37
C ALA A 93 -17.30 26.97 2.03
N GLU A 94 -16.25 27.61 1.52
CA GLU A 94 -16.29 28.93 0.92
C GLU A 94 -16.08 28.78 -0.59
N VAL A 95 -17.01 29.32 -1.38
CA VAL A 95 -16.95 29.25 -2.84
C VAL A 95 -16.62 30.64 -3.37
N SER A 96 -15.56 30.75 -4.18
CA SER A 96 -15.12 32.02 -4.75
C SER A 96 -15.13 32.00 -6.28
N HIS A 97 -15.68 33.07 -6.85
CA HIS A 97 -15.70 33.35 -8.29
C HIS A 97 -14.66 34.38 -8.71
N ASP A 98 -13.91 34.95 -7.77
CA ASP A 98 -12.90 35.96 -8.02
C ASP A 98 -11.75 35.39 -8.89
N ALA A 99 -11.41 36.12 -9.95
CA ALA A 99 -10.45 35.66 -10.96
C ALA A 99 -9.07 35.39 -10.35
N ALA A 100 -8.61 36.26 -9.45
CA ALA A 100 -7.30 36.11 -8.80
C ALA A 100 -7.26 34.86 -7.89
N ARG A 101 -8.31 34.64 -7.08
CA ARG A 101 -8.43 33.43 -6.25
C ARG A 101 -8.57 32.15 -7.08
N VAL A 102 -9.32 32.18 -8.18
CA VAL A 102 -9.47 31.04 -9.09
C VAL A 102 -8.15 30.69 -9.75
N GLU A 103 -7.40 31.68 -10.24
CA GLU A 103 -6.10 31.46 -10.85
C GLU A 103 -5.09 30.86 -9.86
N ALA A 104 -5.01 31.42 -8.64
CA ALA A 104 -4.17 30.89 -7.58
C ALA A 104 -4.52 29.43 -7.24
N ALA A 105 -5.81 29.11 -7.13
CA ALA A 105 -6.26 27.75 -6.85
C ALA A 105 -5.96 26.78 -8.01
N VAL A 106 -6.14 27.20 -9.27
CA VAL A 106 -5.79 26.40 -10.46
C VAL A 106 -4.29 26.12 -10.49
N ARG A 107 -3.46 27.12 -10.19
CA ARG A 107 -2.00 26.98 -10.14
C ARG A 107 -1.57 26.02 -9.02
N ALA A 108 -2.12 26.21 -7.81
CA ALA A 108 -1.82 25.39 -6.65
C ALA A 108 -2.24 23.92 -6.87
N VAL A 109 -3.49 23.67 -7.26
CA VAL A 109 -4.04 22.33 -7.42
C VAL A 109 -3.52 21.63 -8.68
N GLY A 110 -3.32 22.39 -9.75
CA GLY A 110 -2.93 21.86 -11.05
C GLY A 110 -1.47 21.46 -11.15
N GLY A 111 -0.57 22.11 -10.39
CA GLY A 111 0.87 21.82 -10.41
C GLY A 111 1.47 21.72 -11.83
N GLY A 112 0.94 22.52 -12.78
CA GLY A 112 1.32 22.51 -14.20
C GLY A 112 0.70 21.42 -15.08
N ARG A 113 -0.04 20.44 -14.54
CA ARG A 113 -0.66 19.33 -15.31
C ARG A 113 -2.16 19.50 -15.56
N LEU A 114 -2.83 20.33 -14.77
CA LEU A 114 -4.26 20.60 -14.94
C LEU A 114 -4.45 21.87 -15.77
N VAL A 115 -4.79 21.72 -17.05
CA VAL A 115 -5.18 22.86 -17.89
C VAL A 115 -6.69 23.09 -17.74
N LEU A 116 -7.05 24.00 -16.84
CA LEU A 116 -8.42 24.50 -16.68
C LEU A 116 -8.43 26.01 -16.94
N PRO A 117 -9.18 26.50 -17.95
CA PRO A 117 -9.36 27.93 -18.13
C PRO A 117 -9.96 28.57 -16.88
N VAL A 118 -9.38 29.68 -16.41
CA VAL A 118 -9.85 30.43 -15.22
C VAL A 118 -11.33 30.80 -15.37
N ALA A 119 -11.75 31.17 -16.58
CA ALA A 119 -13.14 31.52 -16.91
C ALA A 119 -14.15 30.37 -16.68
N ASP A 120 -13.69 29.11 -16.74
CA ASP A 120 -14.50 27.91 -16.58
C ASP A 120 -14.33 27.26 -15.20
N ALA A 121 -13.56 27.88 -14.31
CA ALA A 121 -13.23 27.34 -13.00
C ALA A 121 -13.95 28.07 -11.87
N VAL A 122 -14.07 27.37 -10.74
CA VAL A 122 -14.55 27.88 -9.46
C VAL A 122 -13.55 27.41 -8.40
N ALA A 123 -13.09 28.35 -7.57
CA ALA A 123 -12.26 28.06 -6.41
C ALA A 123 -13.14 27.72 -5.21
N ILE A 124 -12.78 26.66 -4.50
CA ILE A 124 -13.49 26.21 -3.32
C ILE A 124 -12.45 26.01 -2.23
N THR A 125 -12.69 26.63 -1.08
CA THR A 125 -11.89 26.46 0.12
C THR A 125 -12.72 25.72 1.16
N LEU A 126 -12.26 24.55 1.60
CA LEU A 126 -12.88 23.79 2.67
C LEU A 126 -12.05 23.95 3.93
N ARG A 127 -12.59 24.63 4.95
CA ARG A 127 -12.00 24.66 6.28
C ARG A 127 -12.45 23.44 7.07
N LEU A 128 -11.51 22.60 7.45
CA LEU A 128 -11.75 21.37 8.21
C LEU A 128 -11.98 21.72 9.68
N GLY A 129 -13.11 21.29 10.22
CA GLY A 129 -13.34 21.24 11.67
C GLY A 129 -12.74 19.98 12.29
N SER A 130 -13.14 19.68 13.52
CA SER A 130 -12.70 18.47 14.21
C SER A 130 -13.05 17.21 13.43
N PRO A 131 -12.19 16.18 13.44
CA PRO A 131 -12.48 14.91 12.80
C PRO A 131 -13.77 14.34 13.36
N VAL A 132 -14.73 14.10 12.47
CA VAL A 132 -15.96 13.36 12.79
C VAL A 132 -15.52 11.92 12.94
N GLN A 133 -15.25 11.51 14.18
CA GLN A 133 -15.03 10.12 14.52
C GLN A 133 -16.35 9.38 14.27
N ALA A 134 -16.58 8.96 13.03
CA ALA A 134 -17.52 7.88 12.79
C ALA A 134 -16.98 6.70 13.61
N ALA A 135 -17.72 6.30 14.64
CA ALA A 135 -17.48 5.12 15.47
C ALA A 135 -17.59 3.85 14.61
N ARG A 136 -16.72 3.70 13.62
CA ARG A 136 -16.42 2.40 13.04
C ARG A 136 -15.57 1.71 14.07
N GLU A 137 -16.12 0.65 14.66
CA GLU A 137 -15.33 -0.40 15.27
C GLU A 137 -14.21 -0.74 14.30
N ARG A 138 -13.00 -0.24 14.59
CA ARG A 138 -11.84 -0.58 13.78
C ARG A 138 -11.61 -2.07 14.03
N PRO A 139 -11.56 -2.92 12.98
CA PRO A 139 -11.20 -4.31 13.19
C PRO A 139 -9.86 -4.34 13.94
N GLY A 140 -9.71 -5.26 14.89
CA GLY A 140 -8.48 -5.35 15.68
C GLY A 140 -7.27 -5.41 14.75
N LEU A 141 -6.31 -4.49 14.94
CA LEU A 141 -5.13 -4.31 14.07
C LEU A 141 -4.49 -5.64 13.70
N TRP A 142 -4.24 -6.49 14.70
CA TRP A 142 -3.68 -7.82 14.49
C TRP A 142 -4.50 -8.70 13.54
N ARG A 143 -5.83 -8.79 13.71
CA ARG A 143 -6.70 -9.61 12.85
C ARG A 143 -6.70 -9.09 11.42
N SER A 144 -6.83 -7.76 11.25
CA SER A 144 -6.81 -7.16 9.92
C SER A 144 -5.47 -7.38 9.21
N TRP A 145 -4.36 -7.21 9.94
CA TRP A 145 -3.00 -7.46 9.46
C TRP A 145 -2.81 -8.91 9.07
N PHE A 146 -3.17 -9.85 9.96
CA PHE A 146 -3.05 -11.28 9.72
C PHE A 146 -3.69 -11.68 8.39
N PHE A 147 -4.99 -11.42 8.21
CA PHE A 147 -5.68 -11.83 6.99
C PHE A 147 -5.15 -11.14 5.73
N ALA A 148 -4.89 -9.83 5.80
CA ALA A 148 -4.39 -9.10 4.65
C ALA A 148 -3.01 -9.61 4.22
N VAL A 149 -2.09 -9.75 5.17
CA VAL A 149 -0.71 -10.19 4.90
C VAL A 149 -0.68 -11.65 4.46
N THR A 150 -1.45 -12.55 5.09
CA THR A 150 -1.54 -13.94 4.65
C THR A 150 -2.07 -14.05 3.21
N LEU A 151 -3.14 -13.34 2.87
CA LEU A 151 -3.65 -13.33 1.50
C LEU A 151 -2.66 -12.69 0.53
N GLY A 152 -2.05 -11.56 0.91
CA GLY A 152 -1.05 -10.88 0.10
C GLY A 152 0.16 -11.76 -0.20
N GLU A 153 0.60 -12.54 0.77
CA GLU A 153 1.69 -13.50 0.62
C GLU A 153 1.27 -14.66 -0.28
N ILE A 154 0.11 -15.27 -0.07
CA ILE A 154 -0.39 -16.37 -0.91
C ILE A 154 -0.51 -15.94 -2.38
N PHE A 155 -1.09 -14.76 -2.64
CA PHE A 155 -1.22 -14.23 -4.00
C PHE A 155 0.13 -13.75 -4.57
N GLY A 156 1.01 -13.21 -3.73
CA GLY A 156 2.35 -12.80 -4.12
C GLY A 156 3.21 -14.00 -4.55
N PHE A 157 3.19 -15.07 -3.76
CA PHE A 157 3.97 -16.29 -3.97
C PHE A 157 3.57 -17.06 -5.23
N ALA A 158 2.32 -16.91 -5.68
CA ALA A 158 1.88 -17.45 -6.97
C ALA A 158 2.72 -16.90 -8.15
N VAL A 159 3.24 -15.67 -8.05
CA VAL A 159 4.01 -15.04 -9.14
C VAL A 159 5.37 -15.72 -9.33
N PRO A 160 6.25 -15.86 -8.31
CA PRO A 160 7.48 -16.65 -8.43
C PRO A 160 7.25 -18.10 -8.80
N ALA A 161 6.21 -18.76 -8.25
CA ALA A 161 5.93 -20.16 -8.56
C ALA A 161 5.60 -20.37 -10.05
N LEU A 162 4.74 -19.52 -10.63
CA LEU A 162 4.41 -19.57 -12.06
C LEU A 162 5.61 -19.17 -12.92
N ALA A 163 6.38 -18.17 -12.51
CA ALA A 163 7.58 -17.73 -13.22
C ALA A 163 8.64 -18.83 -13.27
N ALA A 164 8.87 -19.54 -12.16
CA ALA A 164 9.78 -20.67 -12.07
C ALA A 164 9.33 -21.83 -12.99
N ALA A 165 8.03 -22.15 -13.00
CA ALA A 165 7.49 -23.17 -13.90
C ALA A 165 7.69 -22.82 -15.39
N ALA A 166 7.55 -21.54 -15.76
CA ALA A 166 7.72 -21.08 -17.13
C ALA A 166 9.17 -21.14 -17.64
N VAL A 167 10.16 -21.05 -16.74
CA VAL A 167 11.59 -21.07 -17.09
C VAL A 167 12.25 -22.44 -16.86
N ALA A 168 11.48 -23.44 -16.44
CA ALA A 168 11.93 -24.82 -16.27
C ALA A 168 12.06 -25.58 -17.60
N ASP A 169 11.66 -24.98 -18.73
CA ASP A 169 11.73 -25.60 -20.05
C ASP A 169 13.20 -25.88 -20.47
N PRO A 170 13.55 -27.13 -20.85
CA PRO A 170 14.88 -27.50 -21.33
C PRO A 170 15.41 -26.67 -22.50
N ALA A 171 14.53 -26.05 -23.29
CA ALA A 171 14.89 -25.20 -24.42
C ALA A 171 15.86 -24.07 -24.03
N TRP A 172 15.70 -23.51 -22.82
CA TRP A 172 16.57 -22.44 -22.30
C TRP A 172 18.00 -22.90 -22.01
N GLY A 173 18.22 -24.21 -21.76
CA GLY A 173 19.53 -24.79 -21.44
C GLY A 173 20.55 -24.74 -22.57
N THR A 174 20.09 -24.66 -23.82
CA THR A 174 20.90 -24.80 -25.04
C THR A 174 21.94 -23.69 -25.26
N LEU A 175 21.79 -22.52 -24.64
CA LEU A 175 22.68 -21.36 -24.80
C LEU A 175 23.65 -21.14 -23.62
N GLY A 176 23.61 -21.99 -22.58
CA GLY A 176 24.47 -21.83 -21.39
C GLY A 176 24.17 -20.61 -20.49
N ILE A 177 23.28 -19.72 -20.90
CA ILE A 177 22.80 -18.54 -20.16
C ILE A 177 21.51 -18.81 -19.35
N ALA A 178 20.98 -20.03 -19.44
CA ALA A 178 19.74 -20.44 -18.78
C ALA A 178 19.71 -20.08 -17.28
N PRO A 179 20.77 -20.33 -16.49
CA PRO A 179 20.75 -20.02 -15.06
C PRO A 179 20.63 -18.52 -14.76
N LEU A 180 21.25 -17.67 -15.59
CA LEU A 180 21.18 -16.22 -15.44
C LEU A 180 19.80 -15.68 -15.83
N ILE A 181 19.20 -16.21 -16.90
CA ILE A 181 17.82 -15.86 -17.29
C ILE A 181 16.83 -16.32 -16.22
N GLN A 182 16.96 -17.56 -15.74
CA GLN A 182 16.15 -18.10 -14.65
C GLN A 182 16.25 -17.25 -13.39
N ALA A 183 17.47 -16.90 -12.97
CA ALA A 183 17.67 -16.01 -11.82
C ALA A 183 17.04 -14.62 -12.06
N GLY A 184 17.22 -14.04 -13.25
CA GLY A 184 16.62 -12.75 -13.60
C GLY A 184 15.08 -12.77 -13.56
N VAL A 185 14.47 -13.85 -14.07
CA VAL A 185 13.01 -14.04 -14.04
C VAL A 185 12.51 -14.24 -12.61
N ILE A 186 13.18 -15.07 -11.81
CA ILE A 186 12.84 -15.31 -10.40
C ILE A 186 12.96 -14.02 -9.58
N VAL A 187 14.02 -13.24 -9.76
CA VAL A 187 14.19 -11.94 -9.08
C VAL A 187 13.10 -10.95 -9.48
N THR A 188 12.74 -10.90 -10.76
CA THR A 188 11.66 -10.03 -11.25
C THR A 188 10.30 -10.45 -10.67
N ALA A 189 10.04 -11.75 -10.58
CA ALA A 189 8.85 -12.29 -9.94
C ALA A 189 8.83 -11.98 -8.44
N GLY A 190 9.98 -12.05 -7.77
CA GLY A 190 10.15 -11.68 -6.37
C GLY A 190 9.90 -10.21 -6.06
N LEU A 191 10.31 -9.31 -6.98
CA LEU A 191 9.95 -7.89 -6.90
C LEU A 191 8.42 -7.69 -6.97
N ALA A 192 7.74 -8.44 -7.85
CA ALA A 192 6.30 -8.38 -8.01
C ALA A 192 5.56 -8.94 -6.78
N GLU A 193 6.00 -10.08 -6.24
CA GLU A 193 5.52 -10.64 -4.97
C GLU A 193 5.64 -9.62 -3.83
N GLY A 194 6.84 -9.04 -3.65
CA GLY A 194 7.06 -8.03 -2.61
C GLY A 194 6.18 -6.78 -2.79
N ALA A 195 5.79 -6.45 -4.03
CA ALA A 195 4.85 -5.37 -4.29
C ALA A 195 3.42 -5.73 -3.86
N VAL A 196 2.95 -6.95 -4.13
CA VAL A 196 1.64 -7.46 -3.69
C VAL A 196 1.58 -7.53 -2.17
N LEU A 197 2.59 -8.13 -1.53
CA LEU A 197 2.73 -8.19 -0.08
C LEU A 197 2.75 -6.78 0.54
N GLY A 198 3.56 -5.88 -0.02
CA GLY A 198 3.66 -4.50 0.45
C GLY A 198 2.33 -3.76 0.35
N ALA A 199 1.53 -4.02 -0.69
CA ALA A 199 0.20 -3.42 -0.84
C ALA A 199 -0.77 -3.95 0.22
N ALA A 200 -0.73 -5.25 0.51
CA ALA A 200 -1.55 -5.86 1.55
C ALA A 200 -1.18 -5.35 2.96
N GLN A 201 0.10 -5.21 3.26
CA GLN A 201 0.58 -4.59 4.50
C GLN A 201 0.12 -3.13 4.60
N ALA A 202 0.33 -2.35 3.55
CA ALA A 202 -0.06 -0.94 3.52
C ALA A 202 -1.58 -0.74 3.69
N TYR A 203 -2.40 -1.65 3.15
CA TYR A 203 -3.86 -1.63 3.30
C TYR A 203 -4.29 -1.59 4.78
N THR A 204 -3.61 -2.36 5.63
CA THR A 204 -3.94 -2.41 7.07
C THR A 204 -3.22 -1.32 7.85
N LEU A 205 -1.94 -1.10 7.55
CA LEU A 205 -1.10 -0.10 8.23
C LEU A 205 -1.71 1.30 8.15
N ARG A 206 -2.22 1.70 6.99
CA ARG A 206 -2.78 3.05 6.78
C ARG A 206 -4.06 3.33 7.57
N GLN A 207 -4.74 2.30 8.07
CA GLN A 207 -5.88 2.50 8.99
C GLN A 207 -5.43 3.03 10.36
N TRP A 208 -4.14 2.86 10.69
CA TRP A 208 -3.56 3.21 11.99
C TRP A 208 -2.45 4.26 11.89
N LEU A 209 -1.71 4.30 10.78
CA LEU A 209 -0.66 5.27 10.46
C LEU A 209 -0.93 5.91 9.09
N PRO A 210 -1.90 6.83 8.99
CA PRO A 210 -2.42 7.33 7.70
C PRO A 210 -1.41 8.15 6.88
N ASP A 211 -0.35 8.67 7.52
CA ASP A 211 0.69 9.49 6.91
C ASP A 211 1.80 8.69 6.23
N ILE A 212 1.85 7.37 6.44
CA ILE A 212 2.74 6.49 5.68
C ILE A 212 2.20 6.35 4.26
N SER A 213 3.06 6.64 3.28
CA SER A 213 2.76 6.45 1.86
C SER A 213 2.74 4.96 1.49
N THR A 214 1.63 4.50 0.91
CA THR A 214 1.51 3.14 0.34
C THR A 214 2.58 2.91 -0.72
N VAL A 215 2.78 3.87 -1.64
CA VAL A 215 3.75 3.70 -2.74
C VAL A 215 5.17 3.50 -2.20
N GLN A 216 5.58 4.29 -1.19
CA GLN A 216 6.89 4.12 -0.60
C GLN A 216 7.00 2.81 0.18
N TRP A 217 5.94 2.41 0.89
CA TRP A 217 5.89 1.13 1.58
C TRP A 217 6.00 -0.07 0.63
N VAL A 218 5.22 -0.05 -0.45
CA VAL A 218 5.24 -1.06 -1.52
C VAL A 218 6.63 -1.13 -2.14
N LYS A 219 7.24 0.01 -2.49
CA LYS A 219 8.61 0.06 -3.04
C LYS A 219 9.65 -0.48 -2.07
N ALA A 220 9.54 -0.16 -0.79
CA ALA A 220 10.44 -0.67 0.25
C ALA A 220 10.31 -2.19 0.41
N THR A 221 9.08 -2.70 0.38
CA THR A 221 8.78 -4.14 0.50
C THR A 221 9.27 -4.89 -0.74
N ALA A 222 8.93 -4.41 -1.94
CA ALA A 222 9.41 -4.94 -3.21
C ALA A 222 10.94 -4.93 -3.29
N GLY A 223 11.59 -3.81 -2.94
CA GLY A 223 13.05 -3.73 -2.94
C GLY A 223 13.70 -4.71 -1.95
N GLY A 224 13.09 -4.92 -0.79
CA GLY A 224 13.55 -5.89 0.20
C GLY A 224 13.41 -7.33 -0.29
N ALA A 225 12.25 -7.65 -0.87
CA ALA A 225 12.00 -8.94 -1.53
C ALA A 225 12.99 -9.16 -2.69
N GLY A 226 13.24 -8.15 -3.52
CA GLY A 226 14.20 -8.23 -4.61
C GLY A 226 15.62 -8.59 -4.13
N ILE A 227 16.09 -7.96 -3.04
CA ILE A 227 17.37 -8.33 -2.41
C ILE A 227 17.36 -9.77 -1.92
N ALA A 228 16.29 -10.17 -1.22
CA ALA A 228 16.13 -11.53 -0.73
C ALA A 228 16.14 -12.56 -1.85
N TRP A 229 15.43 -12.30 -2.96
CA TRP A 229 15.37 -13.16 -4.14
C TRP A 229 16.68 -13.18 -4.93
N VAL A 230 17.43 -12.08 -5.00
CA VAL A 230 18.78 -12.09 -5.57
C VAL A 230 19.66 -13.06 -4.80
N ILE A 231 19.67 -12.97 -3.46
CA ILE A 231 20.45 -13.87 -2.61
C ILE A 231 19.93 -15.31 -2.72
N GLY A 232 18.61 -15.51 -2.69
CA GLY A 232 17.96 -16.81 -2.82
C GLY A 232 18.15 -17.47 -4.19
N SER A 233 18.47 -16.70 -5.23
CA SER A 233 18.80 -17.21 -6.56
C SER A 233 20.26 -17.63 -6.74
N LEU A 234 21.15 -17.31 -5.79
CA LEU A 234 22.56 -17.67 -5.88
C LEU A 234 22.81 -19.19 -6.05
N PRO A 235 22.08 -20.10 -5.36
CA PRO A 235 22.23 -21.54 -5.60
C PRO A 235 21.90 -21.94 -7.04
N VAL A 236 20.96 -21.26 -7.71
CA VAL A 236 20.60 -21.53 -9.11
C VAL A 236 21.73 -21.17 -10.06
N VAL A 237 22.42 -20.06 -9.79
CA VAL A 237 23.49 -19.54 -10.67
C VAL A 237 24.85 -20.21 -10.38
N LEU A 238 25.16 -20.43 -9.10
CA LEU A 238 26.48 -20.87 -8.66
C LEU A 238 26.55 -22.38 -8.41
N GLY A 239 25.41 -23.04 -8.16
CA GLY A 239 25.37 -24.45 -7.79
C GLY A 239 26.22 -24.75 -6.56
N GLU A 240 26.96 -25.85 -6.59
CA GLU A 240 27.84 -26.27 -5.49
C GLU A 240 28.97 -25.29 -5.17
N ARG A 241 29.34 -24.41 -6.11
CA ARG A 241 30.37 -23.37 -5.87
C ARG A 241 29.99 -22.40 -4.76
N LEU A 242 28.71 -22.28 -4.42
CA LEU A 242 28.28 -21.49 -3.28
C LEU A 242 28.70 -22.12 -1.95
N LEU A 243 28.71 -23.46 -1.87
CA LEU A 243 29.04 -24.19 -0.64
C LEU A 243 30.54 -24.16 -0.31
N SER A 244 31.39 -23.82 -1.28
CA SER A 244 32.82 -23.60 -1.04
C SER A 244 33.13 -22.22 -0.44
N TRP A 245 32.14 -21.32 -0.35
CA TRP A 245 32.33 -20.01 0.27
C TRP A 245 32.41 -20.14 1.79
N HIS A 246 33.15 -19.23 2.43
CA HIS A 246 33.35 -19.27 3.87
C HIS A 246 32.01 -19.18 4.64
N PRO A 247 31.77 -19.98 5.70
CA PRO A 247 30.49 -20.01 6.41
C PRO A 247 30.00 -18.65 6.93
N VAL A 248 30.93 -17.77 7.32
CA VAL A 248 30.60 -16.39 7.74
C VAL A 248 29.98 -15.58 6.61
N VAL A 249 30.42 -15.78 5.36
CA VAL A 249 29.84 -15.10 4.19
C VAL A 249 28.42 -15.60 3.95
N LEU A 250 28.21 -16.92 4.03
CA LEU A 250 26.88 -17.53 3.90
C LEU A 250 25.92 -17.05 5.00
N GLY A 251 26.39 -17.01 6.25
CA GLY A 251 25.63 -16.47 7.37
C GLY A 251 25.28 -14.98 7.20
N ALA A 252 26.22 -14.17 6.71
CA ALA A 252 25.97 -12.76 6.41
C ALA A 252 24.95 -12.56 5.29
N LEU A 253 25.00 -13.37 4.23
CA LEU A 253 24.01 -13.37 3.16
C LEU A 253 22.62 -13.77 3.67
N GLY A 254 22.53 -14.81 4.50
CA GLY A 254 21.27 -15.21 5.13
C GLY A 254 20.69 -14.11 6.04
N MET A 255 21.53 -13.44 6.82
CA MET A 255 21.10 -12.31 7.65
C MET A 255 20.62 -11.13 6.80
N LEU A 256 21.33 -10.81 5.71
CA LEU A 256 20.94 -9.76 4.78
C LEU A 256 19.59 -10.09 4.11
N LEU A 257 19.40 -11.34 3.67
CA LEU A 257 18.15 -11.83 3.10
C LEU A 257 16.98 -11.60 4.07
N LEU A 258 17.13 -11.98 5.35
CA LEU A 258 16.08 -11.83 6.36
C LEU A 258 15.84 -10.37 6.78
N ALA A 259 16.89 -9.55 6.85
CA ALA A 259 16.81 -8.19 7.37
C ALA A 259 16.45 -7.13 6.31
N ALA A 260 16.68 -7.39 5.01
CA ALA A 260 16.55 -6.40 3.94
C ALA A 260 15.17 -5.73 3.91
N MET A 261 14.10 -6.52 3.94
CA MET A 261 12.72 -6.02 3.91
C MET A 261 12.40 -5.15 5.13
N GLY A 262 12.67 -5.67 6.33
CA GLY A 262 12.47 -4.94 7.58
C GLY A 262 13.27 -3.63 7.64
N ALA A 263 14.52 -3.64 7.17
CA ALA A 263 15.40 -2.47 7.16
C ALA A 263 14.90 -1.36 6.23
N LEU A 264 14.39 -1.72 5.04
CA LEU A 264 13.84 -0.74 4.10
C LEU A 264 12.52 -0.14 4.61
N GLN A 265 11.63 -0.97 5.18
CA GLN A 265 10.38 -0.50 5.79
C GLN A 265 10.62 0.34 7.05
N TRP A 266 11.63 0.01 7.85
CA TRP A 266 12.02 0.75 9.03
C TRP A 266 12.33 2.23 8.74
N ARG A 267 12.94 2.53 7.58
CA ARG A 267 13.23 3.91 7.16
C ARG A 267 11.97 4.78 7.06
N LEU A 268 10.82 4.17 6.81
CA LEU A 268 9.51 4.82 6.78
C LEU A 268 8.87 4.87 8.17
N LEU A 269 8.95 3.78 8.93
CA LEU A 269 8.40 3.71 10.30
C LEU A 269 9.09 4.66 11.28
N ARG A 270 10.41 4.84 11.18
CA ARG A 270 11.20 5.65 12.13
C ARG A 270 10.79 7.12 12.19
N ARG A 271 10.10 7.62 11.16
CA ARG A 271 9.55 8.98 11.12
C ARG A 271 8.28 9.13 11.95
N HIS A 272 7.61 8.02 12.25
CA HIS A 272 6.30 7.99 12.90
C HIS A 272 6.32 7.29 14.26
N ILE A 273 7.27 6.38 14.50
CA ILE A 273 7.34 5.56 15.71
C ILE A 273 8.76 5.59 16.28
N ARG A 274 8.89 5.98 17.56
CA ARG A 274 10.19 6.10 18.25
C ARG A 274 10.92 4.76 18.40
N ARG A 275 10.18 3.67 18.65
CA ARG A 275 10.70 2.30 18.78
C ARG A 275 10.72 1.51 17.46
N ALA A 276 10.63 2.19 16.31
CA ALA A 276 10.56 1.52 15.01
C ALA A 276 11.72 0.54 14.74
N GLY A 277 12.89 0.72 15.35
CA GLY A 277 14.06 -0.15 15.15
C GLY A 277 13.78 -1.64 15.41
N TRP A 278 12.87 -1.95 16.35
CA TRP A 278 12.45 -3.33 16.64
C TRP A 278 11.76 -4.03 15.48
N TRP A 279 11.29 -3.28 14.47
CA TRP A 279 10.71 -3.84 13.25
C TRP A 279 11.67 -4.75 12.49
N ILE A 280 12.96 -4.40 12.45
CA ILE A 280 13.97 -5.16 11.70
C ILE A 280 14.18 -6.56 12.29
N PRO A 281 14.61 -6.72 13.56
CA PRO A 281 14.82 -8.05 14.13
C PRO A 281 13.51 -8.84 14.23
N ALA A 282 12.37 -8.17 14.45
CA ALA A 282 11.09 -8.84 14.53
C ALA A 282 10.62 -9.44 13.20
N THR A 283 10.78 -8.70 12.09
CA THR A 283 10.44 -9.22 10.75
C THR A 283 11.43 -10.28 10.29
N ALA A 284 12.72 -10.11 10.55
CA ALA A 284 13.74 -11.13 10.28
C ALA A 284 13.46 -12.42 11.07
N GLY A 285 13.14 -12.30 12.37
CA GLY A 285 12.77 -13.44 13.21
C GLY A 285 11.46 -14.11 12.78
N ALA A 286 10.45 -13.32 12.37
CA ALA A 286 9.19 -13.85 11.85
C ALA A 286 9.41 -14.69 10.58
N TRP A 287 10.24 -14.22 9.66
CA TRP A 287 10.63 -14.96 8.46
C TRP A 287 11.42 -16.22 8.78
N LEU A 288 12.38 -16.15 9.71
CA LEU A 288 13.15 -17.31 10.13
C LEU A 288 12.23 -18.42 10.70
N VAL A 289 11.29 -18.05 11.58
CA VAL A 289 10.31 -18.99 12.14
C VAL A 289 9.38 -19.53 11.06
N ALA A 290 8.96 -18.68 10.11
CA ALA A 290 8.09 -19.11 9.02
C ALA A 290 8.78 -20.08 8.04
N LEU A 291 10.06 -19.88 7.74
CA LEU A 291 10.87 -20.81 6.95
C LEU A 291 11.05 -22.15 7.69
N ALA A 292 11.26 -22.11 9.00
CA ALA A 292 11.30 -23.32 9.81
C ALA A 292 9.94 -24.06 9.82
N ALA A 293 8.83 -23.32 9.93
CA ALA A 293 7.48 -23.89 9.86
C ALA A 293 7.17 -24.48 8.48
N PHE A 294 7.58 -23.80 7.41
CA PHE A 294 7.50 -24.32 6.04
C PHE A 294 8.23 -25.66 5.95
N ALA A 295 9.51 -25.70 6.33
CA ALA A 295 10.33 -26.90 6.25
C ALA A 295 9.78 -28.04 7.13
N ALA A 296 9.30 -27.75 8.33
CA ALA A 296 8.69 -28.74 9.23
C ALA A 296 7.43 -29.38 8.62
N VAL A 297 6.69 -28.66 7.79
CA VAL A 297 5.50 -29.17 7.10
C VAL A 297 5.85 -29.87 5.79
N THR A 298 6.70 -29.27 4.95
CA THR A 298 6.95 -29.78 3.60
C THR A 298 7.93 -30.93 3.55
N THR A 299 9.02 -30.88 4.34
CA THR A 299 10.09 -31.88 4.31
C THR A 299 9.62 -33.31 4.62
N PRO A 300 8.78 -33.58 5.64
CA PRO A 300 8.31 -34.94 5.90
C PRO A 300 7.26 -35.43 4.90
N LEU A 301 6.58 -34.52 4.18
CA LEU A 301 5.55 -34.87 3.20
C LEU A 301 6.13 -35.10 1.80
N TRP A 302 7.24 -34.42 1.47
CA TRP A 302 7.90 -34.52 0.18
C TRP A 302 8.74 -35.80 0.08
N GLN A 303 8.66 -36.48 -1.06
CA GLN A 303 9.47 -37.66 -1.38
C GLN A 303 9.89 -37.62 -2.86
N GLU A 304 11.07 -38.17 -3.16
CA GLU A 304 11.55 -38.32 -4.53
C GLU A 304 10.59 -39.21 -5.36
N GLY A 305 10.33 -38.81 -6.60
CA GLY A 305 9.44 -39.56 -7.52
C GLY A 305 7.94 -39.31 -7.35
N GLN A 306 7.52 -38.44 -6.42
CA GLN A 306 6.11 -38.06 -6.28
C GLN A 306 5.54 -37.37 -7.54
N ALA A 307 4.25 -37.57 -7.77
CA ALA A 307 3.54 -36.89 -8.86
C ALA A 307 3.60 -35.36 -8.68
N GLY A 308 3.80 -34.62 -9.77
CA GLY A 308 4.00 -33.16 -9.72
C GLY A 308 2.83 -32.39 -9.08
N TRP A 309 1.59 -32.87 -9.20
CA TRP A 309 0.43 -32.25 -8.54
C TRP A 309 0.49 -32.38 -7.02
N LEU A 310 1.01 -33.50 -6.50
CA LEU A 310 1.15 -33.72 -5.06
C LEU A 310 2.25 -32.82 -4.49
N VAL A 311 3.38 -32.70 -5.20
CA VAL A 311 4.46 -31.75 -4.87
C VAL A 311 3.91 -30.31 -4.83
N ALA A 312 3.08 -29.94 -5.80
CA ALA A 312 2.43 -28.62 -5.84
C ALA A 312 1.48 -28.40 -4.64
N VAL A 313 0.71 -29.40 -4.24
CA VAL A 313 -0.17 -29.33 -3.06
C VAL A 313 0.64 -29.21 -1.76
N ILE A 314 1.71 -29.98 -1.60
CA ILE A 314 2.61 -29.89 -0.44
C ILE A 314 3.25 -28.49 -0.37
N GLY A 315 3.74 -27.98 -1.51
CA GLY A 315 4.31 -26.64 -1.61
C GLY A 315 3.30 -25.54 -1.27
N LEU A 316 2.05 -25.65 -1.76
CA LEU A 316 0.98 -24.71 -1.44
C LEU A 316 0.63 -24.75 0.06
N LEU A 317 0.53 -25.93 0.66
CA LEU A 317 0.29 -26.10 2.09
C LEU A 317 1.41 -25.44 2.91
N GLY A 318 2.67 -25.73 2.57
CA GLY A 318 3.83 -25.10 3.19
C GLY A 318 3.79 -23.57 3.06
N GLY A 319 3.51 -23.07 1.86
CA GLY A 319 3.41 -21.63 1.58
C GLY A 319 2.33 -20.94 2.40
N VAL A 320 1.15 -21.56 2.56
CA VAL A 320 0.07 -21.05 3.42
C VAL A 320 0.51 -21.00 4.89
N VAL A 321 1.18 -22.03 5.40
CA VAL A 321 1.69 -22.07 6.77
C VAL A 321 2.75 -21.00 7.00
N MET A 322 3.69 -20.85 6.06
CA MET A 322 4.70 -19.80 6.08
C MET A 322 4.06 -18.41 6.12
N ALA A 323 3.13 -18.15 5.20
CA ALA A 323 2.40 -16.89 5.09
C ALA A 323 1.63 -16.54 6.37
N ALA A 324 0.89 -17.49 6.94
CA ALA A 324 0.17 -17.31 8.19
C ALA A 324 1.13 -17.03 9.36
N THR A 325 2.28 -17.70 9.40
CA THR A 325 3.28 -17.54 10.46
C THR A 325 3.93 -16.14 10.42
N VAL A 326 4.40 -15.69 9.26
CA VAL A 326 4.94 -14.34 9.09
C VAL A 326 3.88 -13.30 9.46
N ALA A 327 2.64 -13.47 8.98
CA ALA A 327 1.55 -12.53 9.23
C ALA A 327 1.19 -12.44 10.72
N ALA A 328 1.13 -13.56 11.43
CA ALA A 328 0.82 -13.60 12.85
C ALA A 328 1.90 -12.89 13.69
N LEU A 329 3.17 -13.23 13.48
CA LEU A 329 4.30 -12.71 14.23
C LEU A 329 4.54 -11.23 13.93
N SER A 330 4.59 -10.85 12.65
CA SER A 330 4.72 -9.44 12.26
C SER A 330 3.52 -8.60 12.72
N GLY A 331 2.31 -9.16 12.71
CA GLY A 331 1.10 -8.49 13.19
C GLY A 331 1.12 -8.17 14.69
N LEU A 332 1.69 -9.07 15.52
CA LEU A 332 1.86 -8.81 16.96
C LEU A 332 2.78 -7.62 17.19
N VAL A 333 3.85 -7.54 16.40
CA VAL A 333 4.85 -6.49 16.48
C VAL A 333 4.28 -5.15 16.01
N VAL A 334 3.55 -5.12 14.88
CA VAL A 334 2.88 -3.88 14.42
C VAL A 334 1.88 -3.40 15.47
N ARG A 335 1.09 -4.30 16.06
CA ARG A 335 0.16 -3.96 17.14
C ARG A 335 0.88 -3.33 18.33
N TRP A 336 2.00 -3.92 18.75
CA TRP A 336 2.81 -3.40 19.86
C TRP A 336 3.45 -2.04 19.54
N LEU A 337 4.02 -1.88 18.34
CA LEU A 337 4.63 -0.63 17.89
C LEU A 337 3.62 0.52 17.80
N VAL A 338 2.44 0.25 17.23
CA VAL A 338 1.35 1.24 17.13
C VAL A 338 0.79 1.57 18.52
N GLY A 339 0.58 0.56 19.37
CA GLY A 339 0.13 0.79 20.75
C GLY A 339 1.12 1.63 21.56
N SER A 340 2.42 1.39 21.40
CA SER A 340 3.48 2.17 22.04
C SER A 340 3.53 3.62 21.56
N ALA A 341 3.18 3.88 20.29
CA ALA A 341 3.13 5.24 19.74
C ALA A 341 1.91 6.02 20.26
N ALA A 342 0.76 5.35 20.43
CA ALA A 342 -0.46 5.98 20.95
C ALA A 342 -0.36 6.35 22.45
N ALA A 343 0.50 5.65 23.20
CA ALA A 343 0.74 5.89 24.62
C ALA A 343 1.78 7.02 24.90
N ASP A 344 2.36 7.64 23.86
CA ASP A 344 3.37 8.70 24.01
C ASP A 344 2.71 10.11 23.92
N PRO A 345 2.47 10.81 25.05
CA PRO A 345 1.75 12.08 25.07
C PRO A 345 2.46 13.22 24.31
N ALA A 346 3.76 13.10 24.04
CA ALA A 346 4.53 14.11 23.29
C ALA A 346 4.22 14.16 21.78
N ALA A 347 3.44 13.22 21.25
CA ALA A 347 3.01 13.21 19.85
C ALA A 347 1.82 14.14 19.56
N GLY A 348 1.01 14.47 20.57
CA GLY A 348 -0.12 15.40 20.44
C GLY A 348 0.30 16.82 20.07
N ASP A 349 1.39 17.30 20.68
CA ASP A 349 1.87 18.67 20.48
C ASP A 349 2.53 18.90 19.11
N ARG A 350 3.10 17.87 18.48
CA ARG A 350 3.75 17.99 17.16
C ARG A 350 2.76 18.01 15.99
N LEU A 351 1.52 17.55 16.20
CA LEU A 351 0.46 17.59 15.19
C LEU A 351 -0.28 18.95 15.15
N LEU A 352 -0.10 19.79 16.17
CA LEU A 352 -0.63 21.15 16.22
C LEU A 352 0.41 22.22 15.83
N ALA A 353 1.69 21.84 15.72
CA ALA A 353 2.81 22.77 15.49
C ALA A 353 3.48 22.65 14.10
N ALA A 354 2.88 21.95 13.13
CA ALA A 354 3.39 21.82 11.75
C ALA A 354 2.28 21.98 10.70
#